data_AF-A0A7X7JDB7-F1
#
_entry.id   AF-A0A7X7JDB7-F1
#
_cell.length_a   1.000
_cell.length_b   1.000
_cell.length_c   1.000
_cell.angle_alpha   90.00
_cell.angle_beta   90.00
_cell.angle_gamma   90.00
#
_symmetry.space_group_name_H-M   'P 1'
#
loop_
_entity.id
_entity.type
_entity.pdbx_description
1 polymer ?
#
loop_
_entity_poly.entity_id
_entity_poly.type
_entity_poly.pdbx_seq_one_letter_code
_entity_poly.pdbx_strand_id
1 'polypeptide(L)'
;MNKPTADEILQGLRQSLPEGEEQPNRYTAVMVTAKRARQINTYYRQLGEGGALEGLGVPMLPGGTRNYLSIAMEEVARGEVTYRLRS
;
A
#
# COMPACT_ATOMS: atom_id res chain seq x y z
N MET A 1 -14.48 12.47 -0.58
CA MET A 1 -13.15 12.50 0.06
C MET A 1 -12.12 12.38 -1.05
N ASN A 2 -11.12 13.28 -1.08
CA ASN A 2 -10.20 13.38 -2.22
C ASN A 2 -9.12 12.30 -2.13
N LYS A 3 -8.73 11.76 -3.28
CA LYS A 3 -7.59 10.84 -3.38
C LYS A 3 -6.33 11.57 -2.90
N PRO A 4 -5.42 10.91 -2.17
CA PRO A 4 -4.17 11.53 -1.75
C PRO A 4 -3.35 11.94 -2.98
N THR A 5 -2.70 13.08 -2.85
CA THR A 5 -1.76 13.63 -3.82
C THR A 5 -0.46 12.85 -3.84
N ALA A 6 0.33 13.00 -4.91
CA ALA A 6 1.64 12.36 -5.01
C ALA A 6 2.58 12.76 -3.87
N ASP A 7 2.50 14.01 -3.40
CA ASP A 7 3.36 14.52 -2.35
C ASP A 7 3.00 13.94 -0.97
N GLU A 8 1.70 13.76 -0.69
CA GLU A 8 1.23 13.07 0.53
C GLU A 8 1.66 11.60 0.55
N ILE A 9 1.59 10.91 -0.59
CA ILE A 9 2.07 9.52 -0.71
C ILE A 9 3.59 9.46 -0.45
N LEU A 10 4.37 10.37 -1.04
CA LEU A 10 5.81 10.43 -0.81
C LEU A 10 6.15 10.74 0.64
N GLN A 11 5.37 11.61 1.30
CA GLN A 11 5.54 11.92 2.71
C GLN A 11 5.29 10.69 3.59
N GLY A 12 4.20 9.95 3.35
CA GLY A 12 3.91 8.71 4.07
C GLY A 12 5.01 7.66 3.90
N LEU A 13 5.56 7.50 2.69
CA LEU A 13 6.69 6.59 2.44
C LEU A 13 7.97 6.99 3.17
N ARG A 14 8.21 8.30 3.36
CA ARG A 14 9.36 8.78 4.14
C ARG A 14 9.20 8.47 5.63
N GLN A 15 7.97 8.52 6.14
CA GLN A 15 7.68 8.21 7.54
C GLN A 15 7.84 6.72 7.86
N SER A 16 7.56 5.85 6.89
CA SER A 16 7.71 4.39 7.04
C SER A 16 9.09 3.85 6.63
N LEU A 17 10.02 4.73 6.25
CA LEU A 17 11.36 4.38 5.80
C LEU A 17 12.27 4.01 7.01
N PRO A 18 12.89 2.81 7.01
CA PRO A 18 13.90 2.49 8.01
C PRO A 18 15.17 3.34 7.82
N GLU A 19 15.90 3.60 8.92
CA GLU A 19 17.14 4.37 8.88
C GLU A 19 18.17 3.73 7.93
N GLY A 20 18.76 4.54 7.05
CA GLY A 20 19.81 4.11 6.11
C GLY A 20 19.34 3.71 4.72
N GLU A 21 18.05 3.76 4.40
CA GLU A 21 17.55 3.53 3.04
C GLU A 21 17.45 4.81 2.18
N GLU A 22 17.44 4.61 0.86
CA GLU A 22 17.34 5.70 -0.12
C GLU A 22 15.97 6.39 -0.05
N GLN A 23 15.98 7.72 -0.23
CA GLN A 23 14.74 8.50 -0.21
C GLN A 23 13.78 8.06 -1.33
N PRO A 24 12.47 7.89 -1.04
CA PRO A 24 11.49 7.53 -2.04
C PRO A 24 11.34 8.62 -3.10
N ASN A 25 11.27 8.20 -4.36
CA ASN A 25 10.91 9.04 -5.50
C ASN A 25 9.54 8.66 -6.05
N ARG A 26 9.07 9.37 -7.09
CA ARG A 26 7.75 9.12 -7.70
C ARG A 26 7.59 7.71 -8.26
N TYR A 27 8.67 7.09 -8.75
CA TYR A 27 8.64 5.70 -9.21
C TYR A 27 8.50 4.74 -8.03
N THR A 28 9.19 4.99 -6.92
CA THR A 28 8.99 4.23 -5.67
C THR A 28 7.53 4.29 -5.22
N ALA A 29 6.91 5.48 -5.25
CA ALA A 29 5.50 5.64 -4.90
C ALA A 29 4.57 4.81 -5.78
N VAL A 30 4.78 4.81 -7.11
CA VAL A 30 4.00 3.99 -8.04
C VAL A 30 4.20 2.50 -7.76
N MET A 31 5.43 2.06 -7.57
CA MET A 31 5.75 0.65 -7.36
C MET A 31 5.16 0.10 -6.06
N VAL A 32 5.30 0.85 -4.95
CA VAL A 32 4.80 0.44 -3.64
C VAL A 32 3.27 0.42 -3.63
N THR A 33 2.61 1.47 -4.11
CA THR A 33 1.14 1.53 -4.15
C THR A 33 0.54 0.45 -5.07
N ALA A 34 1.13 0.20 -6.24
CA ALA A 34 0.67 -0.86 -7.15
C ALA A 34 0.87 -2.26 -6.57
N LYS A 35 2.00 -2.51 -5.89
CA LYS A 35 2.24 -3.79 -5.22
C LYS A 35 1.25 -4.01 -4.08
N ARG A 36 1.00 -2.98 -3.25
CA ARG A 36 0.03 -3.06 -2.16
C ARG A 36 -1.40 -3.29 -2.68
N ALA A 37 -1.81 -2.62 -3.76
CA ALA A 37 -3.11 -2.86 -4.40
C ALA A 37 -3.29 -4.31 -4.86
N ARG A 38 -2.24 -4.95 -5.39
CA ARG A 38 -2.27 -6.38 -5.74
C ARG A 38 -2.45 -7.28 -4.51
N GLN A 39 -1.77 -6.98 -3.41
CA GLN A 39 -1.93 -7.72 -2.15
C GLN A 39 -3.37 -7.62 -1.62
N ILE A 40 -3.96 -6.41 -1.65
CA ILE A 40 -5.35 -6.17 -1.26
C ILE A 40 -6.31 -6.98 -2.15
N ASN A 41 -6.08 -6.98 -3.47
CA ASN A 41 -6.90 -7.77 -4.40
C ASN A 41 -6.81 -9.27 -4.09
N THR A 42 -5.59 -9.81 -3.94
CA THR A 42 -5.40 -11.23 -3.62
C THR A 42 -6.03 -11.60 -2.29
N TYR A 43 -5.97 -10.73 -1.27
CA TYR A 43 -6.63 -10.92 0.01
C TYR A 43 -8.15 -11.11 -0.14
N TYR A 44 -8.83 -10.18 -0.82
CA TYR A 44 -10.27 -10.28 -1.03
C TYR A 44 -10.67 -11.46 -1.90
N ARG A 45 -9.82 -11.85 -2.87
CA ARG A 45 -10.05 -13.04 -3.68
C ARG A 45 -9.98 -14.32 -2.84
N GLN A 46 -8.93 -14.48 -2.03
CA GLN A 46 -8.79 -15.65 -1.13
C GLN A 46 -9.90 -15.74 -0.09
N LEU A 47 -10.36 -14.59 0.42
CA LEU A 47 -11.49 -14.52 1.35
C LEU A 47 -12.78 -15.08 0.74
N GLY A 48 -13.01 -14.83 -0.55
CA GLY A 48 -14.17 -15.37 -1.28
C GLY A 48 -14.04 -16.86 -1.66
N GLU A 49 -12.80 -17.34 -1.83
CA GLU A 49 -12.50 -18.74 -2.18
C GLU A 49 -12.43 -19.67 -0.96
N GLY A 50 -12.52 -19.14 0.27
CA GLY A 50 -12.48 -19.93 1.52
C GLY A 50 -11.11 -20.55 1.83
N GLY A 51 -10.05 -20.07 1.17
CA GLY A 51 -8.69 -20.55 1.37
C GLY A 51 -8.05 -20.02 2.66
N ALA A 52 -6.98 -20.69 3.13
CA ALA A 52 -6.16 -20.18 4.21
C ALA A 52 -5.51 -18.85 3.79
N LEU A 53 -5.71 -17.80 4.59
CA LEU A 53 -5.12 -16.47 4.39
C LEU A 53 -3.62 -16.50 4.76
N GLU A 54 -2.83 -17.30 4.05
CA GLU A 54 -1.40 -17.41 4.31
C GLU A 54 -0.66 -16.20 3.72
N GLY A 55 -0.18 -15.33 4.62
CA GLY A 55 0.85 -14.34 4.29
C GLY A 55 0.38 -13.01 3.69
N LEU A 56 -0.92 -12.72 3.64
CA LEU A 56 -1.43 -11.44 3.14
C LEU A 56 -1.98 -10.57 4.27
N GLY A 57 -1.36 -9.41 4.46
CA GLY A 57 -1.80 -8.41 5.44
C GLY A 57 -3.15 -7.82 5.04
N VAL A 58 -4.13 -7.92 5.95
CA VAL A 58 -5.47 -7.35 5.83
C VAL A 58 -5.38 -5.87 5.41
N PRO A 59 -6.26 -5.37 4.54
CA PRO A 59 -6.40 -3.94 4.31
C PRO A 59 -6.68 -3.22 5.64
N MET A 60 -5.90 -2.20 5.96
CA MET A 60 -5.99 -1.45 7.21
C MET A 60 -7.13 -0.41 7.17
N LEU A 61 -7.56 -0.03 5.97
CA LEU A 61 -8.71 0.83 5.76
C LEU A 61 -9.98 0.01 5.44
N PRO A 62 -11.11 0.26 6.14
CA PRO A 62 -12.36 -0.46 5.87
C PRO A 62 -12.83 -0.20 4.43
N GLY A 63 -12.97 -1.26 3.65
CA GLY A 63 -13.33 -1.21 2.24
C GLY A 63 -14.84 -1.06 2.06
N GLY A 64 -15.32 0.16 1.78
CA GLY A 64 -16.54 0.35 0.99
C GLY A 64 -16.31 -0.08 -0.48
N THR A 65 -17.17 0.36 -1.41
CA THR A 65 -17.09 0.11 -2.88
C THR A 65 -15.85 0.71 -3.59
N ARG A 66 -14.76 0.95 -2.87
CA ARG A 66 -13.57 1.65 -3.33
C ARG A 66 -12.67 0.74 -4.15
N ASN A 67 -12.04 1.32 -5.17
CA ASN A 67 -10.98 0.67 -5.94
C ASN A 67 -9.78 0.34 -5.02
N TYR A 68 -9.23 -0.87 -5.13
CA TYR A 68 -8.08 -1.33 -4.34
C TYR A 68 -6.85 -0.43 -4.42
N LEU A 69 -6.61 0.21 -5.58
CA LEU A 69 -5.53 1.17 -5.73
C LEU A 69 -5.75 2.42 -4.87
N SER A 70 -6.99 2.90 -4.77
CA SER A 70 -7.31 4.05 -3.90
C SER A 70 -7.05 3.70 -2.44
N ILE A 71 -7.42 2.50 -2.01
CA ILE A 71 -7.15 2.00 -0.65
C ILE A 71 -5.64 1.95 -0.40
N ALA A 72 -4.88 1.36 -1.33
CA ALA A 72 -3.43 1.28 -1.23
C ALA A 72 -2.76 2.66 -1.16
N MET A 73 -3.22 3.63 -1.96
CA MET A 73 -2.70 5.00 -1.93
C MET A 73 -2.96 5.68 -0.59
N GLU A 74 -4.16 5.48 0.00
CA GLU A 74 -4.49 6.02 1.31
C GLU A 74 -3.65 5.39 2.43
N GLU A 75 -3.48 4.06 2.45
CA GLU A 75 -2.62 3.38 3.44
C GLU A 75 -1.17 3.85 3.36
N VAL A 76 -0.64 3.99 2.14
CA VAL A 76 0.73 4.48 1.93
C VAL A 76 0.86 5.94 2.37
N ALA A 77 -0.10 6.81 2.04
CA ALA A 77 -0.07 8.21 2.47
C ALA A 77 -0.15 8.37 4.00
N ARG A 78 -0.74 7.41 4.70
CA ARG A 78 -0.79 7.35 6.17
C ARG A 78 0.47 6.77 6.81
N GLY A 79 1.45 6.33 6.02
CA GLY A 79 2.68 5.70 6.53
C GLY A 79 2.46 4.28 7.07
N GLU A 80 1.33 3.65 6.75
CA GLU A 80 0.95 2.32 7.27
C GLU A 80 1.63 1.17 6.51
N VAL A 81 2.33 1.48 5.42
CA VAL A 81 3.00 0.52 4.53
C VAL A 81 4.51 0.71 4.56
N THR A 82 5.22 -0.31 4.99
CA THR A 82 6.69 -0.38 4.92
C THR A 82 7.14 -1.04 3.62
N TYR A 83 8.25 -0.59 3.04
CA TYR A 83 8.86 -1.20 1.87
C TYR A 83 10.38 -1.31 2.03
N ARG A 84 10.99 -2.12 1.16
CA ARG A 84 12.45 -2.26 1.04
C ARG A 84 12.79 -2.36 -0.43
N LEU A 85 13.76 -1.57 -0.87
CA LEU A 85 14.28 -1.69 -2.23
C LEU A 85 15.32 -2.81 -2.28
N ARG A 86 15.28 -3.62 -3.34
CA ARG A 86 16.30 -4.63 -3.57
C ARG A 86 17.43 -3.97 -4.36
N SER A 87 18.61 -3.88 -3.73
CA SER A 87 19.87 -3.49 -4.37
C SER A 87 20.35 -4.54 -5.37
#